data_AF-T0SZH4-F1
#
_entry.id   AF-T0SZH4-F1
#
_cell.length_a   1.000
_cell.length_b   1.000
_cell.length_c   1.000
_cell.angle_alpha   90.00
_cell.angle_beta   90.00
_cell.angle_gamma   90.00
#
_symmetry.space_group_name_H-M   'P 1'
#
loop_
_entity.id
_entity.type
_entity.pdbx_description
1 polymer ?
#
loop_
_entity_poly.entity_id
_entity_poly.type
_entity_poly.pdbx_seq_one_letter_code
_entity_poly.pdbx_strand_id
1 'polypeptide(L)'
;MLQRIYLIIALMVSAQLSLAAPLRSNTHELIQLQSPVKSQKSRGTCTMFTAMGIIEHMLIRDGRFTAQEIDLSEEWMEYIIMKDKQSEGSSTSRNMKAVLKYGVVTEKTWPYIGKKWLDLVEYPLSRQRCGHLEKRPLMLQSCLLGHRDPTLLELSDSELAERDVEFVTIRDEAQRLKSELIEGLYKYKKSYKLKSYQKVKDYLASGESIIMGMKLYYGSWNSKKTITHEIQERDKKKWYAGIVGYPEPGTRDRRISSEKGGGHSVILVGYDDEVEVTSRMQMEDGSWKEFTYKGVYYFKNSWGVRGFGKRFKLDGISYPGYGMITQKYAHELGKFFRIR
;
A
#
# COMPACT_ATOMS: atom_id res chain seq x y z
N MET A 1 -60.16 -17.25 -45.00
CA MET A 1 -59.30 -18.00 -44.05
C MET A 1 -58.01 -17.21 -43.86
N LEU A 2 -57.88 -16.44 -42.78
CA LEU A 2 -56.70 -15.64 -42.45
C LEU A 2 -56.84 -15.17 -40.99
N GLN A 3 -56.01 -15.68 -40.08
CA GLN A 3 -56.12 -15.43 -38.65
C GLN A 3 -54.82 -14.79 -38.15
N ARG A 4 -54.88 -13.52 -37.72
CA ARG A 4 -53.69 -12.79 -37.22
C ARG A 4 -53.39 -13.21 -35.79
N ILE A 5 -52.22 -13.80 -35.57
CA ILE A 5 -51.67 -14.04 -34.24
C ILE A 5 -50.88 -12.80 -33.82
N TYR A 6 -51.26 -12.18 -32.71
CA TYR A 6 -50.46 -11.13 -32.06
C TYR A 6 -49.62 -11.76 -30.95
N LEU A 7 -48.29 -11.74 -31.11
CA LEU A 7 -47.36 -12.23 -30.10
C LEU A 7 -46.97 -11.09 -29.15
N ILE A 8 -47.50 -11.13 -27.92
CA ILE A 8 -47.15 -10.15 -26.88
C ILE A 8 -45.81 -10.57 -26.23
N ILE A 9 -44.74 -9.85 -26.55
CA ILE A 9 -43.44 -10.04 -25.89
C ILE A 9 -43.44 -9.29 -24.56
N ALA A 10 -43.58 -10.03 -23.46
CA ALA A 10 -43.47 -9.48 -22.11
C ALA A 10 -41.99 -9.21 -21.75
N LEU A 11 -41.58 -7.95 -21.86
CA LEU A 11 -40.27 -7.48 -21.39
C LEU A 11 -40.21 -7.52 -19.86
N MET A 12 -39.71 -8.63 -19.29
CA MET A 12 -39.33 -8.70 -17.89
C MET A 12 -38.08 -7.83 -17.63
N VAL A 13 -38.31 -6.55 -17.31
CA VAL A 13 -37.28 -5.69 -16.72
C VAL A 13 -37.02 -6.17 -15.30
N SER A 14 -35.98 -6.99 -15.13
CA SER A 14 -35.53 -7.42 -13.81
C SER A 14 -34.91 -6.24 -13.06
N ALA A 15 -35.75 -5.57 -12.26
CA ALA A 15 -35.31 -4.52 -11.35
C ALA A 15 -34.32 -5.10 -10.34
N GLN A 16 -33.02 -4.89 -10.58
CA GLN A 16 -31.97 -5.24 -9.64
C GLN A 16 -32.11 -4.34 -8.41
N LEU A 17 -32.84 -4.82 -7.39
CA LEU A 17 -32.86 -4.16 -6.09
C LEU A 17 -31.43 -4.10 -5.56
N SER A 18 -30.93 -2.88 -5.43
CA SER A 18 -29.66 -2.58 -4.78
C SER A 18 -29.79 -2.86 -3.28
N LEU A 19 -29.67 -4.14 -2.90
CA LEU A 19 -29.39 -4.56 -1.53
C LEU A 19 -28.25 -3.70 -1.00
N ALA A 20 -28.47 -3.05 0.15
CA ALA A 20 -27.41 -2.35 0.84
C ALA A 20 -26.29 -3.34 1.17
N ALA A 21 -25.03 -2.91 1.04
CA ALA A 21 -23.91 -3.75 1.41
C ALA A 21 -24.05 -4.19 2.89
N PRO A 22 -23.62 -5.42 3.25
CA PRO A 22 -23.71 -5.90 4.62
C PRO A 22 -22.97 -4.96 5.58
N LEU A 23 -23.36 -4.91 6.84
CA LEU A 23 -22.71 -4.07 7.85
C LEU A 23 -21.20 -4.41 8.05
N ARG A 24 -20.74 -5.56 7.56
CA ARG A 24 -19.33 -5.97 7.57
C ARG A 24 -19.01 -6.89 6.40
N SER A 25 -17.77 -6.83 5.90
CA SER A 25 -17.25 -7.75 4.87
C SER A 25 -16.73 -9.06 5.48
N ASN A 26 -16.58 -10.11 4.65
CA ASN A 26 -15.81 -11.30 5.03
C ASN A 26 -14.30 -10.99 5.05
N THR A 27 -13.87 -10.33 6.11
CA THR A 27 -12.49 -9.85 6.28
C THR A 27 -11.50 -11.01 6.42
N HIS A 28 -11.90 -12.17 6.94
CA HIS A 28 -11.01 -13.34 7.05
C HIS A 28 -10.65 -13.91 5.67
N GLU A 29 -11.64 -14.07 4.78
CA GLU A 29 -11.45 -14.48 3.39
C GLU A 29 -10.56 -13.49 2.62
N LEU A 30 -10.85 -12.19 2.72
CA LEU A 30 -10.05 -11.18 2.02
C LEU A 30 -8.62 -11.00 2.60
N ILE A 31 -8.36 -11.46 3.83
CA ILE A 31 -7.00 -11.62 4.40
C ILE A 31 -6.30 -12.87 3.84
N GLN A 32 -7.02 -13.99 3.60
CA GLN A 32 -6.44 -15.19 2.97
C GLN A 32 -5.99 -14.91 1.52
N LEU A 33 -6.66 -13.99 0.84
CA LEU A 33 -6.28 -13.47 -0.48
C LEU A 33 -5.11 -12.45 -0.45
N GLN A 34 -4.27 -12.46 0.58
CA GLN A 34 -3.08 -11.61 0.69
C GLN A 34 -1.81 -12.45 0.87
N SER A 35 -0.73 -12.04 0.21
CA SER A 35 0.64 -12.45 0.58
C SER A 35 0.99 -12.08 2.04
N PRO A 36 2.11 -12.59 2.61
CA PRO A 36 2.60 -12.21 3.93
C PRO A 36 2.77 -10.70 4.19
N VAL A 37 2.90 -10.35 5.47
CA VAL A 37 3.10 -8.96 5.93
C VAL A 37 4.59 -8.58 5.83
N LYS A 38 4.95 -7.93 4.73
CA LYS A 38 6.29 -7.40 4.46
C LYS A 38 6.64 -6.16 5.30
N SER A 39 7.87 -5.65 5.16
CA SER A 39 8.44 -4.67 6.11
C SER A 39 9.43 -3.70 5.45
N GLN A 40 8.99 -2.48 5.16
CA GLN A 40 9.77 -1.40 4.52
C GLN A 40 11.00 -0.88 5.31
N LYS A 41 11.14 -1.32 6.58
CA LYS A 41 12.20 -0.90 7.52
C LYS A 41 12.31 0.62 7.68
N SER A 42 13.38 1.24 7.16
CA SER A 42 13.66 2.68 7.23
C SER A 42 13.51 3.44 5.89
N ARG A 43 13.29 2.75 4.77
CA ARG A 43 13.08 3.33 3.43
C ARG A 43 11.64 3.85 3.28
N GLY A 44 11.44 4.93 2.52
CA GLY A 44 10.19 5.70 2.39
C GLY A 44 9.11 5.09 1.48
N THR A 45 8.99 3.76 1.47
CA THR A 45 8.48 2.97 0.34
C THR A 45 7.06 2.42 0.46
N CYS A 46 6.25 2.84 1.44
CA CYS A 46 4.89 2.31 1.65
C CYS A 46 4.03 2.18 0.36
N THR A 47 4.10 3.14 -0.56
CA THR A 47 3.37 3.09 -1.85
C THR A 47 3.84 1.98 -2.79
N MET A 48 5.10 1.55 -2.70
CA MET A 48 5.69 0.44 -3.45
C MET A 48 5.18 -0.88 -2.90
N PHE A 49 5.27 -1.08 -1.58
CA PHE A 49 4.69 -2.23 -0.86
C PHE A 49 3.19 -2.41 -1.12
N THR A 50 2.40 -1.32 -1.14
CA THR A 50 0.97 -1.43 -1.48
C THR A 50 0.70 -1.70 -2.96
N ALA A 51 1.65 -1.44 -3.86
CA ALA A 51 1.51 -1.75 -5.28
C ALA A 51 1.84 -3.23 -5.54
N MET A 52 2.97 -3.73 -5.02
CA MET A 52 3.32 -5.16 -5.10
C MET A 52 2.26 -6.01 -4.40
N GLY A 53 1.89 -5.67 -3.16
CA GLY A 53 0.89 -6.41 -2.39
C GLY A 53 -0.51 -6.46 -3.02
N ILE A 54 -0.88 -5.51 -3.89
CA ILE A 54 -2.13 -5.59 -4.66
C ILE A 54 -1.99 -6.44 -5.92
N ILE A 55 -0.84 -6.44 -6.58
CA ILE A 55 -0.58 -7.34 -7.71
C ILE A 55 -0.56 -8.78 -7.20
N GLU A 56 0.09 -9.03 -6.07
CA GLU A 56 0.05 -10.31 -5.34
C GLU A 56 -1.40 -10.70 -5.00
N HIS A 57 -2.18 -9.81 -4.38
CA HIS A 57 -3.61 -10.05 -4.09
C HIS A 57 -4.43 -10.42 -5.35
N MET A 58 -4.25 -9.68 -6.45
CA MET A 58 -4.96 -9.96 -7.70
C MET A 58 -4.56 -11.32 -8.28
N LEU A 59 -3.27 -11.64 -8.33
CA LEU A 59 -2.77 -12.94 -8.79
C LEU A 59 -3.28 -14.10 -7.91
N ILE A 60 -3.41 -13.91 -6.59
CA ILE A 60 -3.97 -14.91 -5.67
C ILE A 60 -5.48 -15.08 -5.88
N ARG A 61 -6.23 -13.98 -5.90
CA ARG A 61 -7.70 -13.97 -6.10
C ARG A 61 -8.10 -14.54 -7.45
N ASP A 62 -7.31 -14.27 -8.49
CA ASP A 62 -7.55 -14.79 -9.84
C ASP A 62 -7.08 -16.28 -9.98
N GLY A 63 -6.76 -16.94 -8.86
CA GLY A 63 -6.47 -18.38 -8.77
C GLY A 63 -5.10 -18.80 -9.30
N ARG A 64 -4.18 -17.85 -9.55
CA ARG A 64 -2.91 -18.12 -10.24
C ARG A 64 -1.77 -18.54 -9.30
N PHE A 65 -1.85 -18.18 -8.02
CA PHE A 65 -0.87 -18.49 -6.98
C PHE A 65 -1.57 -18.60 -5.62
N THR A 66 -1.01 -19.36 -4.69
CA THR A 66 -1.33 -19.22 -3.26
C THR A 66 -0.58 -18.04 -2.64
N ALA A 67 -1.01 -17.63 -1.44
CA ALA A 67 -0.36 -16.55 -0.69
C ALA A 67 1.12 -16.82 -0.34
N GLN A 68 1.58 -18.08 -0.40
CA GLN A 68 2.95 -18.48 -0.06
C GLN A 68 3.89 -18.60 -1.27
N GLU A 69 3.35 -18.63 -2.50
CA GLU A 69 4.14 -18.84 -3.73
C GLU A 69 4.55 -17.52 -4.41
N ILE A 70 3.83 -16.43 -4.17
CA ILE A 70 4.10 -15.13 -4.80
C ILE A 70 4.70 -14.11 -3.82
N ASP A 71 5.93 -13.68 -4.12
CA ASP A 71 6.65 -12.62 -3.40
C ASP A 71 7.39 -11.72 -4.41
N LEU A 72 6.86 -10.52 -4.67
CA LEU A 72 7.38 -9.57 -5.65
C LEU A 72 8.30 -8.54 -5.02
N SER A 73 9.45 -8.30 -5.65
CA SER A 73 10.50 -7.39 -5.18
C SER A 73 10.01 -5.94 -5.10
N GLU A 74 9.94 -5.41 -3.87
CA GLU A 74 9.82 -3.96 -3.67
C GLU A 74 11.11 -3.19 -4.03
N GLU A 75 12.26 -3.86 -4.08
CA GLU A 75 13.56 -3.27 -4.47
C GLU A 75 13.53 -2.87 -5.94
N TRP A 76 13.05 -3.77 -6.82
CA TRP A 76 12.80 -3.48 -8.24
C TRP A 76 11.83 -2.32 -8.42
N MET A 77 10.71 -2.34 -7.71
CA MET A 77 9.68 -1.29 -7.77
C MET A 77 10.22 0.06 -7.23
N GLU A 78 11.12 0.06 -6.25
CA GLU A 78 11.79 1.27 -5.82
C GLU A 78 12.77 1.77 -6.89
N TYR A 79 13.66 0.92 -7.39
CA TYR A 79 14.63 1.25 -8.44
C TYR A 79 13.98 1.91 -9.66
N ILE A 80 12.97 1.29 -10.29
CA ILE A 80 12.31 1.82 -11.49
C ILE A 80 11.53 3.12 -11.25
N ILE A 81 11.27 3.48 -9.99
CA ILE A 81 10.59 4.72 -9.60
C ILE A 81 11.59 5.82 -9.20
N MET A 82 12.68 5.45 -8.53
CA MET A 82 13.72 6.33 -8.02
C MET A 82 14.74 6.76 -9.08
N LYS A 83 14.91 6.00 -10.17
CA LYS A 83 15.86 6.34 -11.24
C LYS A 83 15.72 7.76 -11.79
N ASP A 84 14.48 8.28 -11.77
CA ASP A 84 14.10 9.63 -12.21
C ASP A 84 13.67 10.52 -11.02
N LYS A 85 14.28 10.37 -9.83
CA LYS A 85 13.92 11.14 -8.62
C LYS A 85 15.11 11.42 -7.68
N GLN A 86 15.00 12.56 -7.00
CA GLN A 86 15.92 13.05 -5.97
C GLN A 86 15.31 12.98 -4.55
N SER A 87 14.24 12.21 -4.38
CA SER A 87 13.58 11.96 -3.09
C SER A 87 12.91 10.59 -3.06
N GLU A 88 12.74 10.01 -1.87
CA GLU A 88 12.00 8.75 -1.66
C GLU A 88 10.49 8.90 -1.96
N GLY A 89 9.78 7.76 -1.98
CA GLY A 89 8.31 7.72 -2.03
C GLY A 89 7.72 7.99 -3.41
N SER A 90 6.44 7.64 -3.58
CA SER A 90 5.77 7.65 -4.88
C SER A 90 4.25 7.89 -4.74
N SER A 91 3.49 7.51 -5.76
CA SER A 91 2.03 7.42 -5.74
C SER A 91 1.58 6.15 -6.45
N THR A 92 0.41 5.62 -6.06
CA THR A 92 -0.19 4.42 -6.66
C THR A 92 -0.21 4.49 -8.19
N SER A 93 -0.64 5.60 -8.78
CA SER A 93 -0.68 5.76 -10.24
C SER A 93 0.71 5.82 -10.92
N ARG A 94 1.77 6.27 -10.25
CA ARG A 94 3.14 6.18 -10.80
C ARG A 94 3.63 4.72 -10.76
N ASN A 95 3.36 4.02 -9.67
CA ASN A 95 3.77 2.62 -9.47
C ASN A 95 3.06 1.67 -10.45
N MET A 96 1.73 1.72 -10.56
CA MET A 96 1.00 0.87 -11.51
C MET A 96 1.31 1.21 -12.97
N LYS A 97 1.70 2.45 -13.30
CA LYS A 97 2.22 2.81 -14.63
C LYS A 97 3.61 2.22 -14.87
N ALA A 98 4.47 2.19 -13.85
CA ALA A 98 5.82 1.62 -13.96
C ALA A 98 5.76 0.11 -14.18
N VAL A 99 4.91 -0.62 -13.45
CA VAL A 99 4.65 -2.06 -13.66
C VAL A 99 4.21 -2.36 -15.09
N LEU A 100 3.24 -1.63 -15.65
CA LEU A 100 2.82 -1.84 -17.05
C LEU A 100 3.92 -1.51 -18.09
N LYS A 101 4.92 -0.70 -17.73
CA LYS A 101 6.06 -0.40 -18.63
C LYS A 101 7.13 -1.48 -18.51
N TYR A 102 7.56 -1.75 -17.28
CA TYR A 102 8.81 -2.43 -16.94
C TYR A 102 8.64 -3.86 -16.37
N GLY A 103 7.44 -4.26 -15.96
CA GLY A 103 7.20 -5.55 -15.31
C GLY A 103 7.45 -5.55 -13.81
N VAL A 104 7.59 -6.76 -13.26
CA VAL A 104 7.88 -7.06 -11.85
C VAL A 104 8.99 -8.12 -11.77
N VAL A 105 9.72 -8.16 -10.66
CA VAL A 105 10.80 -9.13 -10.39
C VAL A 105 10.44 -9.85 -9.08
N THR A 106 10.87 -11.10 -8.88
CA THR A 106 10.64 -11.78 -7.60
C THR A 106 11.59 -11.28 -6.50
N GLU A 107 11.16 -11.30 -5.24
CA GLU A 107 12.00 -11.00 -4.07
C GLU A 107 13.21 -11.95 -3.98
N LYS A 108 13.10 -13.16 -4.56
CA LYS A 108 14.23 -14.11 -4.71
C LYS A 108 15.32 -13.58 -5.65
N THR A 109 14.94 -12.96 -6.77
CA THR A 109 15.87 -12.47 -7.80
C THR A 109 16.46 -11.11 -7.43
N TRP A 110 15.70 -10.21 -6.80
CA TRP A 110 16.23 -8.96 -6.24
C TRP A 110 15.66 -8.68 -4.83
N PRO A 111 16.32 -9.17 -3.77
CA PRO A 111 15.85 -9.00 -2.38
C PRO A 111 15.84 -7.55 -1.88
N TYR A 112 14.87 -7.23 -1.03
CA TYR A 112 14.65 -5.88 -0.49
C TYR A 112 15.66 -5.45 0.58
N ILE A 113 16.40 -4.40 0.30
CA ILE A 113 17.41 -3.82 1.19
C ILE A 113 16.78 -2.66 1.96
N GLY A 114 16.14 -2.97 3.08
CA GLY A 114 15.49 -1.97 3.95
C GLY A 114 16.42 -1.02 4.74
N LYS A 115 17.51 -0.51 4.14
CA LYS A 115 18.46 0.42 4.77
C LYS A 115 18.72 1.65 3.90
N LYS A 116 17.98 2.74 4.06
CA LYS A 116 18.19 3.97 3.27
C LYS A 116 19.68 4.36 3.18
N TRP A 117 20.24 4.43 1.96
CA TRP A 117 21.60 4.92 1.74
C TRP A 117 21.59 6.45 1.68
N LEU A 118 22.44 7.10 2.47
CA LEU A 118 22.60 8.55 2.49
C LEU A 118 23.81 9.02 1.68
N ASP A 119 24.86 8.19 1.60
CA ASP A 119 26.13 8.51 0.96
C ASP A 119 26.86 7.25 0.44
N LEU A 120 28.11 7.44 -0.01
CA LEU A 120 29.03 6.43 -0.51
C LEU A 120 30.01 5.91 0.57
N VAL A 121 29.67 6.01 1.85
CA VAL A 121 30.56 5.69 2.99
C VAL A 121 29.88 4.77 4.00
N GLU A 122 28.61 5.02 4.34
CA GLU A 122 27.83 4.24 5.33
C GLU A 122 27.66 2.76 4.92
N TYR A 123 27.70 2.46 3.62
CA TYR A 123 27.46 1.12 3.08
C TYR A 123 28.45 0.74 1.96
N PRO A 124 29.21 -0.38 2.06
CA PRO A 124 30.08 -0.83 0.98
C PRO A 124 29.36 -1.04 -0.36
N LEU A 125 28.11 -1.53 -0.31
CA LEU A 125 27.25 -1.71 -1.49
C LEU A 125 26.89 -0.39 -2.18
N SER A 126 26.78 0.74 -1.46
CA SER A 126 26.50 2.04 -2.09
C SER A 126 27.72 2.54 -2.86
N ARG A 127 28.93 2.39 -2.30
CA ARG A 127 30.17 2.69 -3.04
C ARG A 127 30.35 1.76 -4.24
N GLN A 128 30.06 0.46 -4.11
CA GLN A 128 30.15 -0.50 -5.21
C GLN A 128 29.17 -0.18 -6.36
N ARG A 129 27.89 0.11 -6.06
CA ARG A 129 26.83 0.28 -7.07
C ARG A 129 26.63 1.70 -7.57
N CYS A 130 27.16 2.71 -6.86
CA CYS A 130 26.95 4.13 -7.19
C CYS A 130 28.23 4.98 -7.21
N GLY A 131 29.40 4.45 -6.86
CA GLY A 131 30.64 5.24 -6.68
C GLY A 131 31.14 5.94 -7.95
N HIS A 132 30.93 5.35 -9.13
CA HIS A 132 31.25 5.96 -10.42
C HIS A 132 30.39 7.21 -10.74
N LEU A 133 29.28 7.41 -10.04
CA LEU A 133 28.39 8.56 -10.18
C LEU A 133 28.76 9.73 -9.25
N GLU A 134 29.85 9.65 -8.47
CA GLU A 134 30.28 10.68 -7.50
C GLU A 134 30.43 12.08 -8.14
N LYS A 135 30.82 12.15 -9.43
CA LYS A 135 30.91 13.40 -10.22
C LYS A 135 29.59 13.82 -10.91
N ARG A 136 28.47 13.15 -10.64
CA ARG A 136 27.14 13.37 -11.24
C ARG A 136 26.05 13.41 -10.14
N PRO A 137 25.98 14.46 -9.31
CA PRO A 137 25.24 14.44 -8.03
C PRO A 137 23.75 14.04 -8.14
N LEU A 138 23.04 14.46 -9.19
CA LEU A 138 21.63 14.07 -9.39
C LEU A 138 21.46 12.58 -9.74
N MET A 139 22.40 12.00 -10.49
CA MET A 139 22.42 10.56 -10.80
C MET A 139 22.88 9.75 -9.59
N LEU A 140 23.89 10.22 -8.85
CA LEU A 140 24.29 9.63 -7.57
C LEU A 140 23.10 9.57 -6.61
N GLN A 141 22.38 10.68 -6.42
CA GLN A 141 21.23 10.72 -5.53
C GLN A 141 20.13 9.76 -6.00
N SER A 142 19.86 9.67 -7.30
CA SER A 142 18.90 8.71 -7.86
C SER A 142 19.36 7.25 -7.69
N CYS A 143 20.68 7.00 -7.70
CA CYS A 143 21.28 5.69 -7.44
C CYS A 143 21.23 5.29 -5.95
N LEU A 144 21.54 6.23 -5.03
CA LEU A 144 21.43 6.02 -3.58
C LEU A 144 19.98 5.81 -3.13
N LEU A 145 19.01 6.35 -3.88
CA LEU A 145 17.58 6.15 -3.68
C LEU A 145 17.03 4.89 -4.37
N GLY A 146 17.51 4.57 -5.58
CA GLY A 146 17.13 3.38 -6.33
C GLY A 146 17.93 2.12 -6.03
N HIS A 147 18.95 2.21 -5.15
CA HIS A 147 19.84 1.11 -4.71
C HIS A 147 20.71 0.49 -5.83
N ARG A 148 20.72 1.08 -7.02
CA ARG A 148 21.51 0.69 -8.20
C ARG A 148 21.59 1.82 -9.23
N ASP A 149 22.52 1.73 -10.17
CA ASP A 149 22.74 2.75 -11.21
C ASP A 149 21.47 2.98 -12.07
N PRO A 150 20.94 4.22 -12.14
CA PRO A 150 19.71 4.53 -12.86
C PRO A 150 19.80 4.32 -14.38
N THR A 151 21.01 4.22 -14.98
CA THR A 151 21.15 4.08 -16.44
C THR A 151 21.03 2.65 -16.95
N LEU A 152 21.09 1.63 -16.09
CA LEU A 152 21.11 0.21 -16.51
C LEU A 152 19.85 -0.25 -17.28
N LEU A 153 18.72 0.44 -17.10
CA LEU A 153 17.49 0.22 -17.87
C LEU A 153 17.55 0.71 -19.32
N GLU A 154 18.55 1.51 -19.67
CA GLU A 154 18.63 2.24 -20.94
C GLU A 154 19.85 1.81 -21.79
N LEU A 155 20.69 0.89 -21.25
CA LEU A 155 21.79 0.22 -21.95
C LEU A 155 21.30 -0.96 -22.82
N SER A 156 22.03 -1.28 -23.89
CA SER A 156 21.89 -2.55 -24.62
C SER A 156 22.23 -3.78 -23.76
N ASP A 157 22.00 -4.98 -24.26
CA ASP A 157 22.33 -6.22 -23.53
C ASP A 157 23.85 -6.44 -23.39
N SER A 158 24.64 -6.06 -24.40
CA SER A 158 26.11 -6.14 -24.35
C SER A 158 26.71 -5.11 -23.37
N GLU A 159 26.30 -3.84 -23.46
CA GLU A 159 26.74 -2.79 -22.52
C GLU A 159 26.35 -3.12 -21.08
N LEU A 160 25.21 -3.80 -20.88
CA LEU A 160 24.78 -4.21 -19.56
C LEU A 160 25.59 -5.41 -19.04
N ALA A 161 25.86 -6.42 -19.88
CA ALA A 161 26.65 -7.58 -19.48
C ALA A 161 28.08 -7.20 -19.06
N GLU A 162 28.69 -6.21 -19.72
CA GLU A 162 30.01 -5.66 -19.35
C GLU A 162 29.99 -4.87 -18.03
N ARG A 163 28.86 -4.21 -17.70
CA ARG A 163 28.77 -3.25 -16.59
C ARG A 163 28.17 -3.83 -15.31
N ASP A 164 27.14 -4.65 -15.43
CA ASP A 164 26.36 -5.21 -14.32
C ASP A 164 25.62 -6.50 -14.72
N VAL A 165 26.37 -7.60 -14.77
CA VAL A 165 25.85 -8.94 -15.13
C VAL A 165 24.74 -9.45 -14.18
N GLU A 166 24.70 -9.01 -12.92
CA GLU A 166 23.61 -9.32 -11.98
C GLU A 166 22.30 -8.66 -12.45
N PHE A 167 22.39 -7.45 -13.00
CA PHE A 167 21.23 -6.71 -13.51
C PHE A 167 20.68 -7.25 -14.83
N VAL A 168 21.44 -8.04 -15.60
CA VAL A 168 20.92 -8.76 -16.79
C VAL A 168 19.80 -9.71 -16.36
N THR A 169 20.10 -10.63 -15.43
CA THR A 169 19.13 -11.59 -14.87
C THR A 169 17.87 -10.91 -14.30
N ILE A 170 18.06 -9.76 -13.63
CA ILE A 170 16.97 -8.93 -13.09
C ILE A 170 16.10 -8.36 -14.21
N ARG A 171 16.72 -7.79 -15.26
CA ARG A 171 16.01 -7.19 -16.40
C ARG A 171 15.27 -8.23 -17.23
N ASP A 172 15.84 -9.41 -17.38
CA ASP A 172 15.25 -10.51 -18.16
C ASP A 172 14.07 -11.13 -17.41
N GLU A 173 14.18 -11.34 -16.09
CA GLU A 173 13.02 -11.71 -15.28
C GLU A 173 11.92 -10.64 -15.33
N ALA A 174 12.27 -9.35 -15.28
CA ALA A 174 11.29 -8.27 -15.36
C ALA A 174 10.50 -8.29 -16.68
N GLN A 175 11.19 -8.51 -17.81
CA GLN A 175 10.55 -8.64 -19.13
C GLN A 175 9.68 -9.91 -19.22
N ARG A 176 10.19 -11.05 -18.71
CA ARG A 176 9.48 -12.34 -18.71
C ARG A 176 8.19 -12.27 -17.87
N LEU A 177 8.29 -11.84 -16.61
CA LEU A 177 7.17 -11.72 -15.69
C LEU A 177 6.19 -10.61 -16.05
N LYS A 178 6.60 -9.60 -16.83
CA LYS A 178 5.66 -8.66 -17.45
C LYS A 178 4.68 -9.42 -18.34
N SER A 179 5.20 -10.17 -19.31
CA SER A 179 4.41 -10.94 -20.28
C SER A 179 3.59 -12.04 -19.62
N GLU A 180 4.18 -12.75 -18.65
CA GLU A 180 3.49 -13.84 -17.93
C GLU A 180 2.43 -13.34 -16.93
N LEU A 181 2.75 -12.35 -16.09
CA LEU A 181 1.93 -12.01 -14.91
C LEU A 181 1.13 -10.72 -15.06
N ILE A 182 1.68 -9.72 -15.75
CA ILE A 182 1.18 -8.34 -15.73
C ILE A 182 0.30 -8.01 -16.93
N GLU A 183 0.63 -8.52 -18.12
CA GLU A 183 -0.18 -8.28 -19.31
C GLU A 183 -1.56 -8.96 -19.17
N GLY A 184 -2.62 -8.20 -19.46
CA GLY A 184 -4.01 -8.60 -19.20
C GLY A 184 -4.51 -8.42 -17.76
N LEU A 185 -3.65 -8.47 -16.74
CA LEU A 185 -4.02 -8.42 -15.32
C LEU A 185 -4.79 -7.14 -14.94
N TYR A 186 -4.40 -6.00 -15.48
CA TYR A 186 -5.16 -4.75 -15.38
C TYR A 186 -4.91 -3.84 -16.59
N LYS A 187 -5.94 -3.11 -17.02
CA LYS A 187 -5.99 -2.42 -18.32
C LYS A 187 -5.66 -0.94 -18.25
N TYR A 188 -5.85 -0.27 -17.11
CA TYR A 188 -5.74 1.18 -17.01
C TYR A 188 -4.37 1.64 -16.46
N LYS A 189 -3.66 2.43 -17.28
CA LYS A 189 -2.36 3.08 -16.96
C LYS A 189 -2.43 4.16 -15.86
N LYS A 190 -3.54 4.25 -15.11
CA LYS A 190 -3.79 5.15 -13.97
C LYS A 190 -4.69 4.42 -12.98
N SER A 191 -4.34 4.41 -11.69
CA SER A 191 -5.25 3.89 -10.66
C SER A 191 -6.49 4.78 -10.53
N TYR A 192 -7.67 4.19 -10.34
CA TYR A 192 -8.92 4.92 -10.29
C TYR A 192 -9.21 5.36 -8.85
N LYS A 193 -9.16 6.68 -8.59
CA LYS A 193 -9.55 7.22 -7.27
C LYS A 193 -11.06 7.07 -7.10
N LEU A 194 -11.48 6.27 -6.11
CA LEU A 194 -12.89 6.15 -5.75
C LEU A 194 -13.37 7.47 -5.10
N LYS A 195 -14.58 7.90 -5.49
CA LYS A 195 -15.26 9.10 -4.95
C LYS A 195 -16.41 8.78 -3.98
N SER A 196 -16.78 7.51 -3.83
CA SER A 196 -17.88 7.05 -2.97
C SER A 196 -17.33 5.99 -2.02
N TYR A 197 -17.62 6.13 -0.72
CA TYR A 197 -17.23 5.17 0.31
C TYR A 197 -18.08 3.90 0.24
N GLN A 198 -19.33 3.99 -0.23
CA GLN A 198 -20.15 2.82 -0.53
C GLN A 198 -19.41 1.92 -1.52
N LYS A 199 -18.87 2.48 -2.62
CA LYS A 199 -18.06 1.72 -3.58
C LYS A 199 -16.76 1.15 -3.02
N VAL A 200 -16.25 1.64 -1.89
CA VAL A 200 -15.13 0.99 -1.18
C VAL A 200 -15.64 -0.27 -0.48
N LYS A 201 -16.77 -0.17 0.25
CA LYS A 201 -17.44 -1.30 0.90
C LYS A 201 -17.88 -2.36 -0.11
N ASP A 202 -18.48 -1.95 -1.24
CA ASP A 202 -18.94 -2.86 -2.30
C ASP A 202 -17.80 -3.75 -2.84
N TYR A 203 -16.58 -3.20 -3.00
CA TYR A 203 -15.42 -3.97 -3.45
C TYR A 203 -14.83 -4.86 -2.35
N LEU A 204 -14.73 -4.37 -1.11
CA LEU A 204 -14.27 -5.18 0.02
C LEU A 204 -15.24 -6.34 0.35
N ALA A 205 -16.54 -6.15 0.13
CA ALA A 205 -17.57 -7.19 0.28
C ALA A 205 -17.63 -8.18 -0.90
N SER A 206 -17.02 -7.85 -2.04
CA SER A 206 -16.91 -8.73 -3.22
C SER A 206 -15.50 -9.26 -3.45
N GLY A 207 -14.67 -9.31 -2.40
CA GLY A 207 -13.35 -9.96 -2.43
C GLY A 207 -12.25 -9.17 -3.12
N GLU A 208 -12.41 -7.86 -3.32
CA GLU A 208 -11.40 -6.98 -3.95
C GLU A 208 -10.82 -5.96 -2.96
N SER A 209 -9.52 -6.11 -2.67
CA SER A 209 -8.77 -5.17 -1.83
C SER A 209 -8.53 -3.82 -2.49
N ILE A 210 -8.54 -2.75 -1.69
CA ILE A 210 -8.44 -1.36 -2.13
C ILE A 210 -7.23 -0.69 -1.49
N ILE A 211 -6.41 0.04 -2.26
CA ILE A 211 -5.30 0.82 -1.69
C ILE A 211 -5.85 2.09 -1.07
N MET A 212 -5.51 2.36 0.19
CA MET A 212 -5.78 3.64 0.84
C MET A 212 -4.49 4.41 1.12
N GLY A 213 -4.30 5.51 0.39
CA GLY A 213 -3.27 6.51 0.68
C GLY A 213 -3.80 7.61 1.59
N MET A 214 -3.02 8.06 2.58
CA MET A 214 -3.43 9.06 3.58
C MET A 214 -2.24 9.87 4.10
N LYS A 215 -2.48 10.89 4.94
CA LYS A 215 -1.44 11.51 5.78
C LYS A 215 -1.38 10.81 7.14
N LEU A 216 -0.20 10.63 7.72
CA LEU A 216 -0.04 10.07 9.07
C LEU A 216 -0.25 11.14 10.14
N TYR A 217 -1.22 10.88 11.03
CA TYR A 217 -1.42 11.63 12.26
C TYR A 217 -0.85 10.85 13.44
N TYR A 218 0.26 11.33 14.01
CA TYR A 218 1.15 10.52 14.85
C TYR A 218 0.57 10.14 16.22
N GLY A 219 -0.27 10.97 16.82
CA GLY A 219 -1.04 10.63 18.02
C GLY A 219 -2.10 9.58 17.72
N SER A 220 -2.91 9.81 16.70
CA SER A 220 -3.98 8.92 16.21
C SER A 220 -3.47 7.52 15.83
N TRP A 221 -2.28 7.46 15.23
CA TRP A 221 -1.56 6.21 14.90
C TRP A 221 -0.77 5.62 16.06
N ASN A 222 -0.74 6.25 17.24
CA ASN A 222 0.01 5.83 18.42
C ASN A 222 1.53 5.65 18.14
N SER A 223 2.06 6.48 17.24
CA SER A 223 3.44 6.42 16.73
C SER A 223 4.48 6.88 17.75
N LYS A 224 5.73 6.40 17.65
CA LYS A 224 6.84 6.92 18.50
C LYS A 224 7.05 8.43 18.32
N LYS A 225 6.70 8.97 17.15
CA LYS A 225 6.81 10.40 16.82
C LYS A 225 5.90 11.31 17.67
N THR A 226 4.90 10.78 18.37
CA THR A 226 4.11 11.58 19.33
C THR A 226 4.97 12.17 20.44
N ILE A 227 6.03 11.45 20.85
CA ILE A 227 7.02 11.94 21.84
C ILE A 227 8.03 12.87 21.14
N THR A 228 8.57 12.46 19.98
CA THR A 228 9.58 13.23 19.21
C THR A 228 9.08 14.60 18.71
N HIS A 229 7.77 14.84 18.72
CA HIS A 229 7.14 16.10 18.33
C HIS A 229 6.22 16.65 19.42
N GLU A 230 6.36 16.17 20.66
CA GLU A 230 5.68 16.66 21.87
C GLU A 230 4.15 16.76 21.76
N ILE A 231 3.53 15.85 21.02
CA ILE A 231 2.11 15.93 20.65
C ILE A 231 1.21 15.52 21.82
N GLN A 232 1.42 14.31 22.34
CA GLN A 232 0.72 13.73 23.47
C GLN A 232 1.45 12.46 23.96
N GLU A 233 1.07 11.93 25.13
CA GLU A 233 1.56 10.62 25.58
C GLU A 233 1.19 9.48 24.62
N ARG A 234 1.97 8.40 24.62
CA ARG A 234 1.90 7.33 23.63
C ARG A 234 1.22 6.07 24.18
N ASP A 235 0.00 5.80 23.72
CA ASP A 235 -0.66 4.51 23.98
C ASP A 235 0.02 3.35 23.23
N LYS A 236 0.96 2.69 23.92
CA LYS A 236 1.64 1.48 23.42
C LYS A 236 0.68 0.29 23.27
N LYS A 237 -0.45 0.23 23.99
CA LYS A 237 -1.45 -0.85 23.88
C LYS A 237 -2.16 -0.76 22.53
N LYS A 238 -2.68 0.42 22.16
CA LYS A 238 -3.32 0.66 20.84
C LYS A 238 -2.34 0.51 19.68
N TRP A 239 -1.09 0.97 19.83
CA TRP A 239 -0.03 0.71 18.83
C TRP A 239 0.18 -0.78 18.56
N TYR A 240 0.31 -1.60 19.62
CA TYR A 240 0.49 -3.06 19.44
C TYR A 240 -0.79 -3.77 18.99
N ALA A 241 -1.97 -3.30 19.39
CA ALA A 241 -3.26 -3.79 18.94
C ALA A 241 -3.60 -3.37 17.49
N GLY A 242 -2.82 -2.47 16.87
CA GLY A 242 -3.05 -2.02 15.49
C GLY A 242 -4.21 -1.04 15.34
N ILE A 243 -4.60 -0.33 16.40
CA ILE A 243 -5.75 0.56 16.43
C ILE A 243 -5.33 1.98 16.06
N VAL A 244 -6.02 2.57 15.07
CA VAL A 244 -5.85 3.96 14.63
C VAL A 244 -7.14 4.75 14.88
N GLY A 245 -7.02 5.79 15.71
CA GLY A 245 -8.12 6.70 16.06
C GLY A 245 -8.48 7.70 14.96
N TYR A 246 -8.96 8.88 15.34
CA TYR A 246 -9.22 10.01 14.43
C TYR A 246 -8.64 11.32 15.02
N PRO A 247 -7.89 12.13 14.24
CA PRO A 247 -7.27 13.36 14.72
C PRO A 247 -8.26 14.51 14.78
N GLU A 248 -8.81 14.78 15.96
CA GLU A 248 -9.85 15.78 16.18
C GLU A 248 -9.39 17.22 15.94
N PRO A 249 -10.23 18.08 15.33
CA PRO A 249 -10.03 19.54 15.34
C PRO A 249 -9.79 20.05 16.78
N GLY A 250 -8.81 20.92 16.95
CA GLY A 250 -8.41 21.41 18.27
C GLY A 250 -7.52 20.45 19.10
N THR A 251 -7.08 19.32 18.54
CA THR A 251 -6.00 18.50 19.14
C THR A 251 -4.63 18.88 18.62
N ARG A 252 -3.64 18.71 19.50
CA ARG A 252 -2.20 18.89 19.21
C ARG A 252 -1.77 17.98 18.05
N ASP A 253 -2.35 16.77 17.94
CA ASP A 253 -2.07 15.85 16.84
C ASP A 253 -2.60 16.36 15.50
N ARG A 254 -3.84 16.88 15.47
CA ARG A 254 -4.42 17.43 14.24
C ARG A 254 -3.60 18.59 13.72
N ARG A 255 -3.13 19.52 14.57
CA ARG A 255 -2.20 20.58 14.13
C ARG A 255 -0.83 20.02 13.74
N ILE A 256 -0.07 19.49 14.70
CA ILE A 256 1.36 19.18 14.53
C ILE A 256 1.59 18.12 13.44
N SER A 257 0.70 17.13 13.32
CA SER A 257 0.80 16.12 12.26
C SER A 257 0.18 16.56 10.93
N SER A 258 -0.71 17.57 10.88
CA SER A 258 -1.13 18.17 9.59
C SER A 258 0.03 18.88 8.89
N GLU A 259 1.03 19.32 9.63
CA GLU A 259 2.33 19.80 9.14
C GLU A 259 3.28 18.61 8.94
N LYS A 260 3.79 18.05 10.05
CA LYS A 260 4.96 17.14 10.13
C LYS A 260 4.65 15.69 9.74
N GLY A 261 3.39 15.36 9.44
CA GLY A 261 2.97 14.03 9.00
C GLY A 261 3.57 13.63 7.65
N GLY A 262 4.04 12.39 7.52
CA GLY A 262 4.36 11.81 6.22
C GLY A 262 3.10 11.37 5.46
N GLY A 263 3.21 11.20 4.14
CA GLY A 263 2.25 10.36 3.41
C GLY A 263 2.46 8.89 3.78
N HIS A 264 1.38 8.11 3.83
CA HIS A 264 1.43 6.65 4.04
C HIS A 264 0.39 5.94 3.16
N SER A 265 0.58 4.65 2.93
CA SER A 265 -0.26 3.80 2.09
C SER A 265 -0.48 2.45 2.75
N VAL A 266 -1.70 1.94 2.73
CA VAL A 266 -2.07 0.59 3.21
C VAL A 266 -2.98 -0.12 2.21
N ILE A 267 -3.10 -1.44 2.32
CA ILE A 267 -4.12 -2.22 1.58
C ILE A 267 -5.29 -2.49 2.51
N LEU A 268 -6.50 -2.07 2.12
CA LEU A 268 -7.72 -2.41 2.83
C LEU A 268 -8.14 -3.85 2.52
N VAL A 269 -8.47 -4.59 3.57
CA VAL A 269 -8.84 -6.03 3.52
C VAL A 269 -10.19 -6.31 4.16
N GLY A 270 -10.93 -5.26 4.55
CA GLY A 270 -12.30 -5.39 5.01
C GLY A 270 -12.82 -4.13 5.71
N TYR A 271 -14.06 -4.20 6.17
CA TYR A 271 -14.71 -3.21 7.02
C TYR A 271 -15.68 -3.88 7.98
N ASP A 272 -15.98 -3.20 9.07
CA ASP A 272 -17.07 -3.50 9.99
C ASP A 272 -17.66 -2.17 10.46
N ASP A 273 -18.96 -1.98 10.27
CA ASP A 273 -19.69 -0.75 10.59
C ASP A 273 -20.12 -0.69 12.07
N GLU A 274 -20.03 -1.80 12.80
CA GLU A 274 -20.47 -1.93 14.18
C GLU A 274 -19.35 -1.74 15.22
N VAL A 275 -18.09 -1.99 14.84
CA VAL A 275 -16.93 -1.81 15.74
C VAL A 275 -16.74 -0.34 16.14
N GLU A 276 -16.66 -0.10 17.45
CA GLU A 276 -16.34 1.21 18.02
C GLU A 276 -14.86 1.35 18.39
N VAL A 277 -14.28 2.52 18.12
CA VAL A 277 -12.90 2.88 18.47
C VAL A 277 -12.87 4.16 19.29
N THR A 278 -12.66 4.00 20.59
CA THR A 278 -12.46 5.09 21.55
C THR A 278 -10.99 5.56 21.57
N SER A 279 -10.77 6.86 21.51
CA SER A 279 -9.45 7.50 21.50
C SER A 279 -9.39 8.69 22.45
N ARG A 280 -8.38 8.71 23.32
CA ARG A 280 -8.10 9.82 24.24
C ARG A 280 -6.97 10.67 23.67
N MET A 281 -7.19 11.96 23.53
CA MET A 281 -6.28 12.89 22.84
C MET A 281 -6.03 14.15 23.67
N GLN A 282 -4.86 14.75 23.46
CA GLN A 282 -4.53 16.03 24.09
C GLN A 282 -4.96 17.20 23.19
N MET A 283 -5.74 18.10 23.78
CA MET A 283 -6.23 19.34 23.18
C MET A 283 -5.15 20.43 23.21
N GLU A 284 -5.29 21.48 22.41
CA GLU A 284 -4.35 22.62 22.41
C GLU A 284 -4.33 23.38 23.75
N ASP A 285 -5.42 23.36 24.52
CA ASP A 285 -5.50 23.89 25.90
C ASP A 285 -4.78 23.00 26.95
N GLY A 286 -4.13 21.91 26.51
CA GLY A 286 -3.44 20.95 27.36
C GLY A 286 -4.35 19.89 28.01
N SER A 287 -5.68 20.08 27.99
CA SER A 287 -6.64 19.11 28.52
C SER A 287 -6.67 17.81 27.72
N TRP A 288 -7.21 16.76 28.32
CA TRP A 288 -7.42 15.47 27.68
C TRP A 288 -8.91 15.22 27.47
N LYS A 289 -9.31 14.96 26.23
CA LYS A 289 -10.69 14.61 25.87
C LYS A 289 -10.72 13.22 25.22
N GLU A 290 -11.89 12.58 25.29
CA GLU A 290 -12.12 11.25 24.74
C GLU A 290 -13.19 11.30 23.66
N PHE A 291 -12.96 10.54 22.58
CA PHE A 291 -13.75 10.55 21.36
C PHE A 291 -13.95 9.11 20.90
N THR A 292 -15.20 8.70 20.67
CA THR A 292 -15.54 7.36 20.19
C THR A 292 -16.16 7.45 18.81
N TYR A 293 -15.68 6.60 17.89
CA TYR A 293 -16.24 6.48 16.54
C TYR A 293 -16.61 5.04 16.22
N LYS A 294 -17.85 4.87 15.77
CA LYS A 294 -18.38 3.63 15.24
C LYS A 294 -18.00 3.46 13.75
N GLY A 295 -17.66 2.24 13.36
CA GLY A 295 -17.26 1.85 12.01
C GLY A 295 -15.74 1.95 11.77
N VAL A 296 -15.15 0.85 11.29
CA VAL A 296 -13.73 0.73 10.92
C VAL A 296 -13.52 0.17 9.51
N TYR A 297 -12.34 0.40 8.95
CA TYR A 297 -11.74 -0.46 7.92
C TYR A 297 -10.60 -1.27 8.52
N TYR A 298 -10.43 -2.51 8.06
CA TYR A 298 -9.29 -3.36 8.36
C TYR A 298 -8.24 -3.27 7.25
N PHE A 299 -6.95 -3.30 7.61
CA PHE A 299 -5.87 -3.09 6.65
C PHE A 299 -4.60 -3.91 6.91
N LYS A 300 -3.94 -4.32 5.82
CA LYS A 300 -2.56 -4.84 5.78
C LYS A 300 -1.59 -3.66 5.72
N ASN A 301 -0.59 -3.64 6.60
CA ASN A 301 0.41 -2.58 6.69
C ASN A 301 1.80 -3.05 6.23
N SER A 302 2.68 -2.13 5.82
CA SER A 302 4.03 -2.41 5.28
C SER A 302 5.14 -2.32 6.34
N TRP A 303 4.83 -2.41 7.64
CA TRP A 303 5.79 -2.20 8.73
C TRP A 303 6.31 -3.51 9.36
N GLY A 304 5.80 -4.67 8.96
CA GLY A 304 6.19 -5.99 9.46
C GLY A 304 5.60 -6.36 10.82
N VAL A 305 5.59 -7.66 11.09
CA VAL A 305 4.82 -8.30 12.18
C VAL A 305 5.28 -7.99 13.62
N ARG A 306 6.45 -7.36 13.83
CA ARG A 306 7.04 -7.14 15.18
C ARG A 306 6.69 -5.78 15.80
N GLY A 307 6.08 -4.87 15.04
CA GLY A 307 5.93 -3.45 15.39
C GLY A 307 4.49 -3.05 15.73
N PHE A 308 3.92 -2.17 14.90
CA PHE A 308 2.49 -1.85 14.90
C PHE A 308 1.67 -3.13 14.64
N GLY A 309 0.50 -3.27 15.26
CA GLY A 309 -0.40 -4.39 14.97
C GLY A 309 0.13 -5.78 15.35
N LYS A 310 1.26 -5.90 16.07
CA LYS A 310 1.85 -7.20 16.45
C LYS A 310 0.98 -8.07 17.38
N ARG A 311 -0.10 -7.48 17.92
CA ARG A 311 -1.15 -8.10 18.73
C ARG A 311 -2.55 -7.79 18.16
N PHE A 312 -2.65 -7.37 16.90
CA PHE A 312 -3.94 -7.18 16.25
C PHE A 312 -4.66 -8.53 16.17
N LYS A 313 -5.93 -8.53 16.55
CA LYS A 313 -6.83 -9.67 16.50
C LYS A 313 -8.13 -9.28 15.84
N LEU A 314 -8.71 -10.23 15.10
CA LEU A 314 -10.06 -10.18 14.56
C LEU A 314 -10.75 -11.48 14.95
N ASP A 315 -11.93 -11.39 15.57
CA ASP A 315 -12.73 -12.52 16.05
C ASP A 315 -11.90 -13.59 16.80
N GLY A 316 -11.01 -13.11 17.68
CA GLY A 316 -10.09 -13.91 18.49
C GLY A 316 -8.81 -14.37 17.76
N ILE A 317 -8.86 -14.50 16.44
CA ILE A 317 -7.75 -14.92 15.56
C ILE A 317 -6.70 -13.81 15.46
N SER A 318 -5.41 -14.20 15.43
CA SER A 318 -4.27 -13.28 15.44
C SER A 318 -3.78 -12.98 14.02
N TYR A 319 -3.71 -11.69 13.65
CA TYR A 319 -3.16 -11.25 12.36
C TYR A 319 -2.07 -10.19 12.57
N PRO A 320 -0.83 -10.59 12.93
CA PRO A 320 0.24 -9.66 13.26
C PRO A 320 0.59 -8.71 12.11
N GLY A 321 0.66 -7.41 12.40
CA GLY A 321 1.00 -6.36 11.45
C GLY A 321 -0.16 -5.85 10.58
N TYR A 322 -1.36 -6.43 10.74
CA TYR A 322 -2.61 -5.80 10.31
C TYR A 322 -3.07 -4.74 11.32
N GLY A 323 -4.10 -3.97 10.98
CA GLY A 323 -4.70 -2.98 11.86
C GLY A 323 -6.15 -2.65 11.52
N MET A 324 -6.77 -1.85 12.37
CA MET A 324 -8.08 -1.21 12.15
C MET A 324 -7.93 0.32 12.21
N ILE A 325 -8.69 1.01 11.37
CA ILE A 325 -8.73 2.48 11.31
C ILE A 325 -10.17 2.96 11.22
N THR A 326 -10.53 4.00 11.98
CA THR A 326 -11.88 4.57 11.95
C THR A 326 -12.32 4.95 10.54
N GLN A 327 -13.56 4.65 10.18
CA GLN A 327 -14.12 5.07 8.89
C GLN A 327 -14.09 6.59 8.74
N LYS A 328 -14.28 7.36 9.82
CA LYS A 328 -14.14 8.83 9.81
C LYS A 328 -12.75 9.29 9.33
N TYR A 329 -11.66 8.71 9.86
CA TYR A 329 -10.30 9.01 9.36
C TYR A 329 -10.18 8.65 7.88
N ALA A 330 -10.58 7.43 7.51
CA ALA A 330 -10.46 6.93 6.14
C ALA A 330 -11.25 7.77 5.13
N HIS A 331 -12.45 8.23 5.49
CA HIS A 331 -13.32 9.06 4.63
C HIS A 331 -12.80 10.50 4.53
N GLU A 332 -12.45 11.14 5.65
CA GLU A 332 -12.07 12.56 5.68
C GLU A 332 -10.62 12.82 5.22
N LEU A 333 -9.70 11.90 5.54
CA LEU A 333 -8.25 12.09 5.39
C LEU A 333 -7.59 11.10 4.42
N GLY A 334 -8.36 10.12 3.94
CA GLY A 334 -7.92 9.08 3.01
C GLY A 334 -8.19 9.36 1.54
N LYS A 335 -7.54 8.58 0.68
CA LYS A 335 -7.71 8.54 -0.77
C LYS A 335 -7.69 7.08 -1.19
N PHE A 336 -8.84 6.57 -1.60
CA PHE A 336 -9.05 5.19 -2.00
C PHE A 336 -8.75 5.01 -3.49
N PHE A 337 -7.99 3.98 -3.87
CA PHE A 337 -7.60 3.68 -5.23
C PHE A 337 -7.92 2.23 -5.57
N ARG A 338 -8.74 2.04 -6.61
CA ARG A 338 -8.99 0.72 -7.24
C ARG A 338 -8.06 0.55 -8.44
N ILE A 339 -7.55 -0.67 -8.63
CA ILE A 339 -6.80 -1.09 -9.83
C ILE A 339 -7.76 -1.79 -10.79
N ARG A 340 -7.61 -1.56 -12.10
CA ARG A 340 -8.49 -2.02 -13.17
C ARG A 340 -7.74 -2.07 -14.50
#